data_AF-A0A2E8BIU4-F1
#
_entry.id   AF-A0A2E8BIU4-F1
#
_cell.length_a   1.000
_cell.length_b   1.000
_cell.length_c   1.000
_cell.angle_alpha   90.00
_cell.angle_beta   90.00
_cell.angle_gamma   90.00
#
_symmetry.space_group_name_H-M   'P 1'
#
loop_
_entity.id
_entity.type
_entity.pdbx_description
1 polymer ?
#
loop_
_entity_poly.entity_id
_entity_poly.type
_entity_poly.pdbx_seq_one_letter_code
_entity_poly.pdbx_strand_id
1 'polypeptide(L)' 'MERFIALANTMKNEGVSTRVVSAALMTASGVYATYSVAGNSGGLHESGVEKVAAAYKQNLENIQRLKRAESGEDQGDA' A
#
# COMPACT_ATOMS: atom_id res chain seq x y z
N MET A 1 -5.54 -6.14 8.01
CA MET A 1 -4.92 -6.38 6.69
C MET A 1 -5.75 -7.37 5.87
N GLU A 2 -6.05 -8.55 6.41
CA GLU A 2 -6.81 -9.60 5.70
C GLU A 2 -8.16 -9.15 5.13
N ARG A 3 -8.94 -8.34 5.85
CA ARG A 3 -10.21 -7.80 5.34
C ARG A 3 -10.06 -6.93 4.08
N PHE A 4 -8.97 -6.16 3.96
CA PHE A 4 -8.69 -5.36 2.76
C PHE A 4 -8.29 -6.25 1.59
N ILE A 5 -7.49 -7.29 1.85
CA ILE A 5 -7.09 -8.27 0.83
C ILE A 5 -8.28 -9.11 0.36
N ALA A 6 -9.16 -9.53 1.26
CA ALA A 6 -10.38 -10.25 0.93
C ALA A 6 -11.30 -9.43 0.02
N LEU A 7 -11.48 -8.14 0.32
CA LEU A 7 -12.24 -7.23 -0.53
C LEU A 7 -11.58 -7.09 -1.92
N ALA A 8 -10.27 -6.85 -1.96
CA ALA A 8 -9.52 -6.74 -3.21
C ALA A 8 -9.62 -8.01 -4.07
N ASN A 9 -9.55 -9.18 -3.44
CA ASN A 9 -9.74 -10.48 -4.09
C ASN A 9 -11.16 -10.66 -4.61
N THR A 10 -12.17 -10.19 -3.87
CA THR A 10 -13.58 -10.22 -4.32
C THR A 10 -13.74 -9.39 -5.59
N MET A 11 -13.26 -8.15 -5.60
CA MET A 11 -13.33 -7.27 -6.78
C MET A 11 -12.59 -7.87 -7.99
N LYS A 12 -11.41 -8.46 -7.76
CA LYS A 12 -10.69 -9.19 -8.82
C LYS A 12 -11.54 -10.33 -9.39
N ASN A 13 -12.17 -11.13 -8.52
CA ASN A 13 -12.97 -12.29 -8.92
C ASN A 13 -14.26 -11.89 -9.66
N GLU A 14 -14.77 -10.67 -9.42
CA GLU A 14 -15.87 -10.05 -10.16
C GLU A 14 -15.45 -9.53 -11.55
N GLY A 15 -14.18 -9.69 -11.94
CA GLY A 15 -13.66 -9.30 -13.26
C GLY A 15 -13.00 -7.92 -13.30
N VAL A 16 -12.88 -7.22 -12.17
CA VAL A 16 -12.13 -5.96 -12.12
C VAL A 16 -10.64 -6.26 -12.30
N SER A 17 -9.99 -5.58 -13.25
CA SER A 17 -8.56 -5.79 -13.48
C SER A 17 -7.74 -5.51 -12.22
N THR A 18 -6.72 -6.34 -11.96
CA THR A 18 -5.84 -6.19 -10.80
C THR A 18 -5.14 -4.82 -10.75
N ARG A 19 -4.87 -4.21 -11.92
CA ARG A 19 -4.36 -2.85 -12.03
C ARG A 19 -5.33 -1.82 -11.43
N VAL A 20 -6.63 -1.94 -11.74
CA VAL A 20 -7.67 -1.06 -11.20
C VAL A 20 -7.85 -1.29 -9.70
N VAL A 21 -7.88 -2.55 -9.25
CA VAL A 21 -7.96 -2.88 -7.80
C VAL A 21 -6.76 -2.29 -7.05
N SER A 22 -5.54 -2.42 -7.60
CA SER A 22 -4.33 -1.87 -7.00
C SER A 22 -4.37 -0.33 -6.92
N ALA A 23 -4.80 0.33 -7.99
CA ALA A 23 -4.97 1.79 -7.99
C ALA A 23 -6.00 2.23 -6.95
N ALA A 24 -7.13 1.53 -6.84
CA ALA A 24 -8.17 1.82 -5.86
C ALA A 24 -7.67 1.66 -4.41
N LEU A 25 -6.91 0.59 -4.11
CA LEU A 25 -6.29 0.39 -2.80
C LEU A 25 -5.30 1.51 -2.45
N MET A 26 -4.48 1.93 -3.42
CA MET A 26 -3.54 3.04 -3.25
C MET A 26 -4.29 4.34 -2.92
N THR A 27 -5.33 4.67 -3.70
CA THR A 27 -6.17 5.86 -3.45
C THR A 27 -6.86 5.79 -2.10
N ALA A 28 -7.50 4.66 -1.76
CA ALA A 28 -8.18 4.47 -0.48
C ALA A 28 -7.21 4.66 0.69
N SER A 29 -5.99 4.15 0.58
CA SER A 29 -5.00 4.39 1.62
C SER A 29 -4.51 5.84 1.67
N GLY A 30 -4.36 6.53 0.55
CA GLY A 30 -3.97 7.94 0.55
C GLY A 30 -5.01 8.81 1.25
N VAL A 31 -6.29 8.52 1.00
CA VAL A 31 -7.43 9.17 1.69
C VAL A 31 -7.38 8.88 3.19
N TYR A 32 -7.22 7.61 3.59
CA TYR A 32 -7.17 7.25 5.01
C TYR A 32 -5.94 7.81 5.72
N ALA A 33 -4.78 7.83 5.07
CA ALA A 33 -3.55 8.42 5.62
C ALA A 33 -3.72 9.93 5.82
N THR A 34 -4.32 10.63 4.85
CA THR A 34 -4.65 12.05 4.96
C THR A 34 -5.59 12.30 6.15
N TYR A 35 -6.66 11.51 6.25
CA TYR A 35 -7.58 11.56 7.39
C TYR A 35 -6.87 11.33 8.73
N SER A 36 -5.97 10.34 8.83
CA SER A 36 -5.30 10.02 10.09
C SER A 36 -4.38 11.12 10.63
N VAL A 37 -3.91 12.01 9.75
CA VAL A 37 -2.99 13.10 10.11
C VAL A 37 -3.72 14.43 10.21
N ALA A 38 -4.64 14.71 9.29
CA ALA A 38 -5.27 16.02 9.11
C ALA A 38 -6.77 16.05 9.47
N GLY A 39 -7.37 14.91 9.79
CA GLY A 39 -8.80 14.80 10.08
C GLY A 39 -9.69 14.89 8.84
N ASN A 40 -10.99 15.05 9.05
CA ASN A 40 -12.02 14.85 8.01
C ASN A 40 -12.07 15.94 6.93
N SER A 41 -11.53 17.13 7.23
CA SER A 41 -11.57 18.31 6.35
C SER A 41 -10.18 18.85 6.03
N GLY A 42 -9.13 18.19 6.51
CA GLY A 42 -7.75 18.62 6.36
C GLY A 42 -7.03 17.91 5.22
N GLY A 43 -6.05 18.60 4.62
CA GLY A 43 -5.10 18.02 3.68
C GLY A 43 -3.71 17.88 4.32
N LEU A 44 -2.86 17.07 3.71
CA LEU A 44 -1.45 17.03 4.08
C LEU A 44 -0.73 18.25 3.50
N HIS A 45 0.10 18.90 4.30
CA HIS A 45 1.15 19.79 3.80
C HIS A 45 2.24 18.95 3.11
N GLU A 46 3.10 19.58 2.31
CA GLU A 46 4.18 18.91 1.56
C GLU A 46 5.01 17.97 2.43
N SER A 47 5.44 18.42 3.61
CA SER A 47 6.19 17.58 4.57
C SER A 47 5.40 16.39 5.10
N GLY A 48 4.06 16.47 5.14
CA GLY A 48 3.17 15.36 5.47
C GLY A 48 3.09 14.33 4.35
N VAL A 49 3.02 14.79 3.10
CA VAL A 49 3.06 13.91 1.91
C VAL A 49 4.36 13.12 1.89
N GLU A 50 5.50 13.77 2.08
CA GLU A 50 6.82 13.14 2.11
C GLU A 50 6.93 12.08 3.21
N LYS A 51 6.44 12.37 4.42
CA LYS A 51 6.44 11.41 5.53
C LYS A 51 5.61 10.17 5.22
N VAL A 52 4.41 10.36 4.65
CA VAL A 52 3.54 9.23 4.27
C VAL A 52 4.19 8.40 3.17
N ALA A 53 4.78 9.04 2.15
CA ALA A 53 5.48 8.36 1.07
C ALA A 53 6.69 7.56 1.59
N ALA A 54 7.49 8.14 2.49
CA ALA A 54 8.63 7.46 3.10
C ALA A 54 8.20 6.25 3.94
N ALA A 55 7.14 6.37 4.74
CA ALA A 55 6.58 5.26 5.50
C ALA A 55 6.08 4.14 4.58
N TYR A 56 5.45 4.50 3.46
CA TYR A 56 5.01 3.57 2.43
C TYR A 56 6.17 2.79 1.81
N LYS A 57 7.23 3.49 1.41
CA LYS A 57 8.45 2.90 0.86
C LYS A 57 9.06 1.91 1.84
N GLN A 58 9.25 2.31 3.10
CA GLN A 58 9.87 1.46 4.10
C GLN A 58 9.03 0.20 4.41
N ASN A 59 7.69 0.34 4.45
CA ASN A 59 6.82 -0.82 4.60
C ASN A 59 6.92 -1.77 3.40
N LEU A 60 6.96 -1.25 2.17
CA LEU A 60 7.12 -2.08 0.98
C LEU A 60 8.46 -2.82 0.98
N GLU A 61 9.56 -2.14 1.32
CA GLU A 61 10.90 -2.75 1.46
C GLU A 61 10.90 -3.89 2.50
N ASN A 62 10.20 -3.69 3.63
CA ASN A 62 10.02 -4.73 4.64
C ASN A 62 9.27 -5.96 4.10
N ILE A 63 8.17 -5.74 3.38
CA ILE A 63 7.41 -6.82 2.74
C ILE A 63 8.27 -7.59 1.74
N GLN A 64 9.04 -6.89 0.89
CA GLN A 64 9.91 -7.55 -0.08
C GLN A 64 11.03 -8.34 0.60
N ARG A 65 11.62 -7.81 1.68
CA ARG A 65 12.63 -8.52 2.47
C ARG A 65 12.08 -9.83 3.06
N LEU A 66 10.87 -9.79 3.63
CA LEU A 66 10.23 -10.98 4.19
C LEU A 66 9.91 -12.01 3.10
N LYS A 67 9.37 -11.56 1.96
CA LYS A 67 9.09 -12.46 0.82
C LYS A 67 10.33 -13.16 0.28
N ARG A 68 11.46 -12.46 0.18
CA ARG A 68 12.74 -13.07 -0.23
C ARG A 68 13.22 -14.11 0.79
N ALA A 69 13.14 -13.79 2.08
CA ALA A 69 13.50 -14.72 3.15
C ALA A 69 12.64 -16.00 3.15
N GLU A 70 11.33 -15.88 2.85
CA GLU A 70 10.41 -17.01 2.72
C GLU A 70 10.65 -17.84 1.45
N SER A 71 11.13 -17.21 0.37
CA SER A 71 11.32 -17.86 -0.93
C SER A 71 12.68 -18.54 -1.08
N GLY A 72 13.60 -18.38 -0.10
CA GLY A 72 14.95 -18.93 -0.15
C GLY A 72 15.85 -18.25 -1.20
N GLU A 73 15.42 -17.11 -1.75
CA GLU A 73 16.23 -16.28 -2.65
C GLU A 73 17.26 -15.52 -1.81
N ASP A 74 18.40 -16.18 -1.60
CA ASP A 74 19.63 -15.50 -1.21
C ASP A 74 20.07 -14.60 -2.38
N GLN A 75 20.50 -13.38 -2.04
CA GLN A 75 20.68 -12.26 -2.97
C GLN A 75 21.59 -12.62 -4.17
N GLY A 76 21.01 -12.62 -5.36
CA GLY A 76 21.75 -12.37 -6.60
C GLY A 76 21.46 -10.95 -7.05
N ASP A 77 22.46 -10.07 -6.94
CA ASP A 77 22.43 -8.68 -7.41
C ASP A 77 21.99 -8.56 -8.87
N ALA A 78 21.16 -7.56 -9.15
CA ALA A 78 21.10 -6.86 -10.44
C ALA A 78 20.63 -5.42 -10.22
#